data_AF-A0A9E0DGM1-F1
#
_entry.id   AF-A0A9E0DGM1-F1
#
_cell.length_a   1.000
_cell.length_b   1.000
_cell.length_c   1.000
_cell.angle_alpha   90.00
_cell.angle_beta   90.00
_cell.angle_gamma   90.00
#
_symmetry.space_group_name_H-M   'P 1'
#
loop_
_entity.id
_entity.type
_entity.pdbx_description
1 polymer ?
#
loop_
_entity_poly.entity_id
_entity_poly.type
_entity_poly.pdbx_seq_one_letter_code
_entity_poly.pdbx_strand_id
1 'polypeptide(L)'
;MDHLSETGKLWLLICEKANPCRELRDKLHNIAKQDIHRCWRETGFQITHNSSERTGEMRKLYFVFAILLTVAMSFSACTPVAPGLPPPAVKAASAVAVAPVEEVASPGADGFAWDQAYIAEVPPIMMIEPYFGIFGQSDVPVPYFYAEAVKLAGHSCGAVTGAWTIARKALEVLYPDGEIPVRGQIAVQAPGAEDEWFVGVFGEVITFVTGAAPKTGFIGAEFGQANQVFVRQNKMVYTEEPTEQLHPMREWVFTRLDTGAKVGVKFNLAVITPIATPERMAMGKKMATGAATPEEAADYIQYWNDRATFVLENADTLDGFFTVTVYE
;
A
#
# COMPACT_ATOMS: atom_id res chain seq x y z
N MET A 1 -0.61 66.92 -2.89
CA MET A 1 -0.69 65.46 -3.13
C MET A 1 -1.00 65.30 -4.61
N ASP A 2 -0.05 65.68 -5.46
CA ASP A 2 -0.32 66.02 -6.87
C ASP A 2 0.62 65.31 -7.84
N HIS A 3 1.00 64.06 -7.53
CA HIS A 3 1.67 63.16 -8.48
C HIS A 3 1.30 61.70 -8.22
N LEU A 4 0.03 61.36 -8.45
CA LEU A 4 -0.37 59.98 -8.66
C LEU A 4 -1.11 59.90 -10.01
N SER A 5 -0.66 58.99 -10.87
CA SER A 5 -1.35 58.66 -12.11
C SER A 5 -2.78 58.18 -11.83
N GLU A 6 -3.67 58.25 -12.82
CA GLU A 6 -5.07 57.78 -12.75
C GLU A 6 -5.22 56.37 -12.13
N THR A 7 -4.21 55.50 -12.30
CA THR A 7 -4.12 54.18 -11.67
C THR A 7 -3.96 54.20 -10.14
N GLY A 8 -3.31 55.22 -9.57
CA GLY A 8 -3.15 55.37 -8.12
C GLY A 8 -4.43 55.84 -7.40
N LYS A 9 -5.29 56.59 -8.09
CA LYS A 9 -6.61 57.01 -7.56
C LYS A 9 -7.61 55.85 -7.54
N LEU A 10 -7.51 54.94 -8.51
CA LEU A 10 -8.35 53.73 -8.58
C LEU A 10 -8.02 52.71 -7.47
N TRP A 11 -6.75 52.63 -7.05
CA TRP A 11 -6.31 51.73 -5.98
C TRP A 11 -6.81 52.15 -4.59
N LEU A 12 -6.81 53.45 -4.30
CA LEU A 12 -7.33 54.00 -3.04
C LEU A 12 -8.85 53.80 -2.90
N LEU A 13 -9.61 53.89 -3.99
CA LEU A 13 -11.07 53.69 -4.00
C LEU A 13 -11.47 52.21 -3.79
N ILE A 14 -10.60 51.26 -4.18
CA ILE A 14 -10.80 49.81 -4.00
C ILE A 14 -10.46 49.40 -2.56
N CYS A 15 -9.42 49.99 -1.96
CA CYS A 15 -9.05 49.71 -0.57
C CYS A 15 -10.08 50.23 0.45
N GLU A 16 -10.80 51.31 0.17
CA GLU A 16 -11.80 51.88 1.10
C GLU A 16 -13.09 51.03 1.19
N LYS A 17 -13.39 50.18 0.20
CA LYS A 17 -14.60 49.36 0.15
C LYS A 17 -14.45 47.92 0.66
N ALA A 18 -13.24 47.45 0.94
CA ALA A 18 -12.98 46.08 1.41
C ALA A 18 -12.57 46.06 2.89
N ASN A 19 -13.50 46.43 3.79
CA ASN A 19 -13.26 46.41 5.23
C ASN A 19 -14.24 45.45 5.92
N PRO A 20 -13.87 44.17 6.06
CA PRO A 20 -14.00 43.54 7.37
C PRO A 20 -12.91 42.47 7.60
N CYS A 21 -11.65 42.84 7.80
CA CYS A 21 -10.61 41.83 8.13
C CYS A 21 -9.39 42.42 8.86
N ARG A 22 -9.61 43.39 9.76
CA ARG A 22 -8.54 43.95 10.59
C ARG A 22 -8.28 43.11 11.85
N GLU A 23 -9.33 42.61 12.51
CA GLU A 23 -9.20 41.77 13.71
C GLU A 23 -8.61 40.37 13.46
N LEU A 24 -8.85 39.78 12.29
CA LEU A 24 -8.35 38.43 11.96
C LEU A 24 -6.82 38.42 11.74
N ARG A 25 -6.30 39.50 11.17
CA ARG A 25 -4.88 39.70 10.88
C ARG A 25 -4.06 39.80 12.15
N ASP A 26 -4.54 40.56 13.14
CA ASP A 26 -3.83 40.77 14.40
C ASP A 26 -3.84 39.51 15.29
N LYS A 27 -4.90 38.69 15.21
CA LYS A 27 -4.97 37.37 15.87
C LYS A 27 -3.97 36.37 15.28
N LEU A 28 -3.88 36.29 13.95
CA LEU A 28 -2.93 35.41 13.25
C LEU A 28 -1.46 35.80 13.52
N HIS A 29 -1.17 37.10 13.61
CA HIS A 29 0.18 37.60 13.86
C HIS A 29 0.68 37.30 15.29
N ASN A 30 -0.22 37.25 16.28
CA ASN A 30 0.14 36.93 17.66
C ASN A 30 0.30 35.43 17.91
N ILE A 31 -0.49 34.58 17.25
CA ILE A 31 -0.36 33.11 17.32
C ILE A 31 1.00 32.67 16.74
N ALA A 32 1.37 33.20 15.57
CA ALA A 32 2.66 32.87 14.93
C ALA A 32 3.89 33.24 15.77
N LYS A 33 3.82 34.33 16.57
CA LYS A 33 4.91 34.72 17.47
C LYS A 33 5.03 33.82 18.71
N GLN A 34 3.91 33.30 19.22
CA GLN A 34 3.93 32.44 20.41
C GLN A 34 4.49 31.04 20.10
N ASP A 35 4.20 30.48 18.92
CA ASP A 35 4.68 29.15 18.52
C ASP A 35 6.17 29.13 18.16
N ILE A 36 6.70 30.20 17.54
CA ILE A 36 8.13 30.31 17.23
C ILE A 36 8.98 30.38 18.51
N HIS A 37 8.53 31.10 19.54
CA HIS A 37 9.22 31.19 20.83
C HIS A 37 9.11 29.91 21.68
N ARG A 38 8.12 29.05 21.40
CA ARG A 38 7.98 27.73 22.02
C ARG A 38 8.94 26.72 21.39
N CYS A 39 8.99 26.70 20.05
CA CYS A 39 9.90 25.85 19.28
C CYS A 39 11.39 26.13 19.58
N TRP A 40 11.74 27.40 19.83
CA TRP A 40 13.11 27.80 20.22
C TRP A 40 13.51 27.42 21.65
N ARG A 41 12.56 27.22 22.58
CA ARG A 41 12.88 26.82 23.96
C ARG A 41 12.95 25.30 24.15
N GLU A 42 12.26 24.53 23.31
CA GLU A 42 12.16 23.07 23.44
C GLU A 42 13.28 22.31 22.68
N THR A 43 14.07 22.96 21.81
CA THR A 43 15.05 22.29 20.93
C THR A 43 16.54 22.42 21.31
N GLY A 44 16.89 23.04 22.46
CA GLY A 44 18.18 22.82 23.14
C GLY A 44 19.47 22.79 22.30
N PHE A 45 19.59 23.58 21.23
CA PHE A 45 20.75 23.53 20.32
C PHE A 45 21.86 24.50 20.78
N GLN A 46 22.80 24.01 21.58
CA GLN A 46 24.07 24.70 21.84
C GLN A 46 25.02 24.46 20.66
N ILE A 47 25.34 25.51 19.90
CA ILE A 47 26.47 25.49 18.97
C ILE A 47 27.69 26.06 19.69
N THR A 48 28.62 25.18 20.07
CA THR A 48 29.97 25.57 20.43
C THR A 48 30.74 26.00 19.19
N HIS A 49 31.33 27.20 19.24
CA HIS A 49 32.20 27.78 18.22
C HIS A 49 33.44 26.90 17.93
N ASN A 50 33.74 26.62 16.65
CA ASN A 50 35.08 26.85 16.09
C ASN A 50 35.11 26.90 14.55
N SER A 51 36.13 27.60 14.03
CA SER A 51 36.61 27.75 12.64
C SER A 51 35.76 28.52 11.61
N SER A 52 36.00 29.82 11.60
CA SER A 52 36.30 30.73 10.48
C SER A 52 35.98 30.34 9.03
N GLU A 53 35.39 31.32 8.34
CA GLU A 53 35.54 31.62 6.90
C GLU A 53 34.80 30.75 5.87
N ARG A 54 33.46 30.67 5.98
CA ARG A 54 32.59 30.51 4.79
C ARG A 54 31.10 30.84 5.03
N THR A 55 30.75 32.00 5.58
CA THR A 55 29.34 32.25 6.01
C THR A 55 28.70 33.56 5.51
N GLY A 56 29.39 34.34 4.68
CA GLY A 56 28.83 35.58 4.12
C GLY A 56 27.83 35.38 2.97
N GLU A 57 28.13 34.47 2.04
CA GLU A 57 27.31 34.29 0.82
C GLU A 57 26.09 33.38 1.04
N MET A 58 26.21 32.30 1.81
CA MET A 58 25.08 31.42 2.09
C MET A 58 23.96 32.14 2.85
N ARG A 59 24.28 33.03 3.79
CA ARG A 59 23.27 33.76 4.58
C ARG A 59 22.43 34.71 3.73
N LYS A 60 23.01 35.29 2.67
CA LYS A 60 22.29 36.13 1.68
C LYS A 60 21.45 35.27 0.74
N LEU A 61 21.95 34.11 0.33
CA LEU A 61 21.23 33.18 -0.55
C LEU A 61 19.98 32.60 0.13
N TYR A 62 20.08 32.21 1.41
CA TYR A 62 18.94 31.73 2.20
C TYR A 62 17.90 32.82 2.51
N PHE A 63 18.32 34.08 2.72
CA PHE A 63 17.39 35.20 2.91
C PHE A 63 16.63 35.56 1.61
N VAL A 64 17.32 35.53 0.46
CA VAL A 64 16.68 35.78 -0.85
C VAL A 64 15.72 34.65 -1.22
N PHE A 65 16.06 33.39 -0.94
CA PHE A 65 15.15 32.25 -1.15
C PHE A 65 13.92 32.28 -0.24
N ALA A 66 14.08 32.66 1.04
CA ALA A 66 12.96 32.78 1.98
C ALA A 66 12.00 33.95 1.61
N ILE A 67 12.53 35.05 1.06
CA ILE A 67 11.72 36.17 0.55
C ILE A 67 11.00 35.76 -0.75
N LEU A 68 11.65 35.02 -1.66
CA LEU A 68 11.01 34.53 -2.88
C LEU A 68 9.90 33.50 -2.61
N LEU A 69 10.09 32.61 -1.62
CA LEU A 69 9.06 31.65 -1.19
C LEU A 69 7.85 32.33 -0.51
N THR A 70 8.07 33.39 0.28
CA THR A 70 6.98 34.15 0.90
C THR A 70 6.24 35.05 -0.09
N VAL A 71 6.92 35.59 -1.11
CA VAL A 71 6.28 36.30 -2.22
C VAL A 71 5.48 35.34 -3.12
N ALA A 72 6.01 34.16 -3.46
CA ALA A 72 5.28 33.15 -4.24
C ALA A 72 4.03 32.62 -3.53
N MET A 73 4.08 32.43 -2.21
CA MET A 73 2.91 32.03 -1.42
C MET A 73 1.88 33.15 -1.21
N SER A 74 2.27 34.42 -1.43
CA SER A 74 1.36 35.58 -1.33
C SER A 74 0.64 35.91 -2.66
N PHE A 75 1.13 35.40 -3.80
CA PHE A 75 0.53 35.62 -5.13
C PHE A 75 -0.40 34.48 -5.60
N SER A 76 -0.52 33.38 -4.86
CA SER A 76 -1.51 32.31 -5.13
C SER A 76 -2.87 32.52 -4.45
N ALA A 77 -3.12 33.70 -3.89
CA ALA A 77 -4.36 34.02 -3.19
C ALA A 77 -4.96 35.34 -3.73
N CYS A 78 -5.10 35.46 -5.04
CA CYS A 78 -6.00 36.42 -5.71
C CYS A 78 -5.94 36.20 -7.24
N THR A 79 -6.64 35.19 -7.75
CA THR A 79 -7.12 35.20 -9.14
C THR A 79 -8.62 35.55 -9.10
N PRO A 80 -9.07 36.60 -9.82
CA PRO A 80 -10.50 36.89 -9.92
C PRO A 80 -11.18 35.75 -10.70
N VAL A 81 -12.15 35.12 -10.04
CA VAL A 81 -13.11 34.20 -10.67
C VAL A 81 -13.86 34.98 -11.75
N ALA A 82 -13.69 34.57 -13.02
CA ALA A 82 -14.55 35.02 -14.10
C ALA A 82 -16.01 34.63 -13.80
N PRO A 83 -17.03 35.39 -14.22
CA PRO A 83 -18.42 35.00 -14.03
C PRO A 83 -18.64 33.65 -14.73
N GLY A 84 -18.82 32.59 -13.93
CA GLY A 84 -18.99 31.24 -14.45
C GLY A 84 -20.23 31.15 -15.33
N LEU A 85 -20.05 30.59 -16.52
CA LEU A 85 -21.14 29.92 -17.23
C LEU A 85 -21.82 28.94 -16.25
N PRO A 86 -23.15 28.81 -16.28
CA PRO A 86 -23.82 27.81 -15.46
C PRO A 86 -23.17 26.45 -15.75
N PRO A 87 -22.93 25.63 -14.71
CA PRO A 87 -22.35 24.32 -14.92
C PRO A 87 -23.20 23.56 -15.96
N PRO A 88 -22.60 22.82 -16.91
CA PRO A 88 -23.38 21.89 -17.71
C PRO A 88 -24.15 21.03 -16.72
N ALA A 89 -25.45 20.85 -16.97
CA ALA A 89 -26.31 20.04 -16.12
C ALA A 89 -25.63 18.69 -15.91
N VAL A 90 -24.99 18.52 -14.74
CA VAL A 90 -24.58 17.22 -14.26
C VAL A 90 -25.91 16.53 -14.05
N LYS A 91 -26.30 15.68 -15.02
CA LYS A 91 -27.26 14.62 -14.72
C LYS A 91 -26.70 13.98 -13.46
N ALA A 92 -27.40 14.20 -12.34
CA ALA A 92 -27.13 13.48 -11.12
C ALA A 92 -26.95 12.03 -11.55
N ALA A 93 -25.73 11.52 -11.43
CA ALA A 93 -25.55 10.09 -11.46
C ALA A 93 -26.52 9.60 -10.40
N SER A 94 -27.54 8.86 -10.85
CA SER A 94 -28.52 8.26 -9.97
C SER A 94 -27.73 7.69 -8.80
N ALA A 95 -27.96 8.21 -7.60
CA ALA A 95 -27.53 7.52 -6.40
C ALA A 95 -28.10 6.11 -6.56
N VAL A 96 -27.22 5.13 -6.82
CA VAL A 96 -27.61 3.75 -6.67
C VAL A 96 -27.90 3.66 -5.19
N ALA A 97 -29.18 3.66 -4.85
CA ALA A 97 -29.62 3.37 -3.51
C ALA A 97 -29.00 2.01 -3.19
N VAL A 98 -27.97 2.02 -2.34
CA VAL A 98 -27.55 0.81 -1.66
C VAL A 98 -28.81 0.31 -0.98
N ALA A 99 -29.32 -0.84 -1.43
CA ALA A 99 -30.51 -1.43 -0.86
C ALA A 99 -30.37 -1.46 0.67
N PRO A 100 -31.45 -1.31 1.44
CA PRO A 100 -31.38 -1.45 2.88
C PRO A 100 -30.77 -2.82 3.14
N VAL A 101 -29.58 -2.85 3.74
CA VAL A 101 -29.01 -4.09 4.26
C VAL A 101 -30.03 -4.53 5.29
N GLU A 102 -30.78 -5.61 5.02
CA GLU A 102 -31.53 -6.28 6.08
C GLU A 102 -30.57 -6.44 7.26
N GLU A 103 -31.03 -6.11 8.46
CA GLU A 103 -30.23 -6.20 9.67
C GLU A 103 -29.95 -7.69 9.94
N VAL A 104 -28.98 -8.26 9.22
CA VAL A 104 -28.51 -9.61 9.42
C VAL A 104 -27.84 -9.59 10.78
N ALA A 105 -28.47 -10.24 11.76
CA ALA A 105 -27.89 -10.38 13.09
C ALA A 105 -26.46 -10.87 12.93
N SER A 106 -25.48 -10.07 13.41
CA SER A 106 -24.07 -10.48 13.33
C SER A 106 -23.96 -11.85 13.99
N PRO A 107 -23.44 -12.87 13.28
CA PRO A 107 -23.03 -14.07 13.99
C PRO A 107 -22.02 -13.63 15.05
N GLY A 108 -22.16 -14.10 16.28
CA GLY A 108 -21.11 -13.92 17.28
C GLY A 108 -19.78 -14.45 16.75
N ALA A 109 -18.64 -14.09 17.35
CA ALA A 109 -17.33 -14.53 16.88
C ALA A 109 -17.23 -16.06 16.67
N ASP A 110 -17.92 -16.82 17.52
CA ASP A 110 -17.95 -18.29 17.48
C ASP A 110 -18.92 -18.88 16.43
N GLY A 111 -19.74 -18.04 15.80
CA GLY A 111 -20.73 -18.44 14.79
C GLY A 111 -20.33 -18.10 13.35
N PHE A 112 -19.15 -17.51 13.14
CA PHE A 112 -18.67 -17.21 11.79
C PHE A 112 -18.20 -18.48 11.08
N ALA A 113 -18.68 -18.70 9.86
CA ALA A 113 -18.19 -19.71 8.95
C ALA A 113 -18.07 -19.11 7.55
N TRP A 114 -17.08 -19.56 6.78
CA TRP A 114 -16.98 -19.21 5.38
C TRP A 114 -18.03 -19.97 4.58
N ASP A 115 -18.78 -19.28 3.73
CA ASP A 115 -19.67 -19.92 2.75
C ASP A 115 -18.88 -20.82 1.77
N GLN A 116 -17.59 -20.56 1.64
CA GLN A 116 -16.65 -21.30 0.81
C GLN A 116 -15.66 -22.06 1.72
N ALA A 117 -15.94 -23.35 1.96
CA ALA A 117 -15.24 -24.17 2.95
C ALA A 117 -13.72 -24.22 2.72
N TYR A 118 -13.28 -24.29 1.46
CA TYR A 118 -11.85 -24.38 1.11
C TYR A 118 -11.01 -23.27 1.74
N ILE A 119 -11.59 -22.08 1.99
CA ILE A 119 -10.87 -20.95 2.59
C ILE A 119 -10.32 -21.30 3.97
N ALA A 120 -11.02 -22.14 4.74
CA ALA A 120 -10.58 -22.62 6.05
C ALA A 120 -9.79 -23.94 5.99
N GLU A 121 -9.84 -24.66 4.87
CA GLU A 121 -9.29 -26.02 4.74
C GLU A 121 -7.88 -26.05 4.15
N VAL A 122 -7.39 -24.95 3.55
CA VAL A 122 -6.01 -24.87 3.08
C VAL A 122 -5.04 -25.08 4.25
N PRO A 123 -4.09 -26.04 4.15
CA PRO A 123 -3.11 -26.28 5.20
C PRO A 123 -2.31 -25.02 5.55
N PRO A 124 -2.08 -24.74 6.85
CA PRO A 124 -1.33 -23.55 7.24
C PRO A 124 0.14 -23.66 6.87
N ILE A 125 0.78 -22.50 6.68
CA ILE A 125 2.24 -22.43 6.60
C ILE A 125 2.77 -22.19 8.02
N MET A 126 3.53 -23.14 8.54
CA MET A 126 4.16 -23.02 9.87
C MET A 126 5.38 -22.12 9.79
N MET A 127 5.47 -21.13 10.68
CA MET A 127 6.57 -20.17 10.70
C MET A 127 7.09 -19.95 12.12
N ILE A 128 8.40 -19.81 12.27
CA ILE A 128 9.00 -19.25 13.49
C ILE A 128 8.93 -17.72 13.38
N GLU A 129 8.41 -17.06 14.42
CA GLU A 129 8.37 -15.60 14.52
C GLU A 129 9.30 -15.13 15.66
N PRO A 130 10.51 -14.63 15.36
CA PRO A 130 11.47 -14.17 16.37
C PRO A 130 10.93 -13.11 17.33
N TYR A 131 10.06 -12.20 16.86
CA TYR A 131 9.46 -11.19 17.75
C TYR A 131 8.56 -11.82 18.81
N PHE A 132 7.86 -12.90 18.47
CA PHE A 132 6.99 -13.58 19.43
C PHE A 132 7.81 -14.21 20.54
N GLY A 133 9.00 -14.75 20.23
CA GLY A 133 9.89 -15.31 21.25
C GLY A 133 10.40 -14.24 22.21
N ILE A 134 10.96 -13.13 21.70
CA ILE A 134 11.56 -12.10 22.58
C ILE A 134 10.54 -11.31 23.41
N PHE A 135 9.28 -11.28 22.96
CA PHE A 135 8.19 -10.61 23.68
C PHE A 135 7.29 -11.58 24.45
N GLY A 136 7.66 -12.86 24.56
CA GLY A 136 6.93 -13.86 25.34
C GLY A 136 5.52 -14.18 24.82
N GLN A 137 5.32 -14.07 23.50
CA GLN A 137 4.05 -14.34 22.82
C GLN A 137 3.98 -15.78 22.29
N SER A 138 5.10 -16.34 21.82
CA SER A 138 5.22 -17.74 21.42
C SER A 138 6.70 -18.13 21.24
N ASP A 139 7.07 -19.31 21.74
CA ASP A 139 8.39 -19.92 21.52
C ASP A 139 8.37 -21.10 20.52
N VAL A 140 7.19 -21.39 19.96
CA VAL A 140 6.98 -22.49 19.00
C VAL A 140 6.58 -21.95 17.63
N PRO A 141 6.72 -22.75 16.55
CA PRO A 141 6.16 -22.42 15.25
C PRO A 141 4.68 -22.05 15.33
N VAL A 142 4.32 -20.96 14.67
CA VAL A 142 2.96 -20.42 14.62
C VAL A 142 2.35 -20.72 13.25
N PRO A 143 1.10 -21.18 13.18
CA PRO A 143 0.40 -21.36 11.91
C PRO A 143 -0.01 -20.01 11.32
N TYR A 144 0.31 -19.80 10.05
CA TYR A 144 -0.28 -18.76 9.23
C TYR A 144 -1.37 -19.38 8.37
N PHE A 145 -2.58 -18.81 8.37
CA PHE A 145 -3.73 -19.41 7.69
C PHE A 145 -4.09 -18.67 6.40
N TYR A 146 -4.50 -19.44 5.39
CA TYR A 146 -4.98 -18.87 4.13
C TYR A 146 -6.19 -17.95 4.32
N ALA A 147 -7.09 -18.29 5.25
CA ALA A 147 -8.23 -17.43 5.61
C ALA A 147 -7.81 -16.02 6.06
N GLU A 148 -6.64 -15.86 6.66
CA GLU A 148 -6.10 -14.55 7.06
C GLU A 148 -5.58 -13.78 5.85
N ALA A 149 -4.94 -14.47 4.89
CA ALA A 149 -4.56 -13.89 3.60
C ALA A 149 -5.80 -13.46 2.79
N VAL A 150 -6.90 -14.21 2.86
CA VAL A 150 -8.18 -13.82 2.25
C VAL A 150 -8.74 -12.56 2.90
N LYS A 151 -8.66 -12.44 4.23
CA LYS A 151 -9.06 -11.21 4.94
C LYS A 151 -8.17 -10.02 4.58
N LEU A 152 -6.87 -10.25 4.44
CA LEU A 152 -5.90 -9.23 4.01
C LEU A 152 -6.22 -8.69 2.62
N ALA A 153 -6.48 -9.57 1.65
CA ALA A 153 -6.80 -9.20 0.27
C ALA A 153 -8.28 -8.80 0.06
N GLY A 154 -9.14 -9.06 1.05
CA GLY A 154 -10.58 -8.82 1.01
C GLY A 154 -11.41 -9.93 0.35
N HIS A 155 -10.79 -10.81 -0.43
CA HIS A 155 -11.46 -11.97 -1.04
C HIS A 155 -10.45 -13.03 -1.49
N SER A 156 -10.93 -14.26 -1.69
CA SER A 156 -10.16 -15.32 -2.35
C SER A 156 -10.32 -15.20 -3.87
N CYS A 157 -9.21 -15.27 -4.60
CA CYS A 157 -9.19 -15.37 -6.06
C CYS A 157 -7.90 -16.06 -6.52
N GLY A 158 -7.80 -16.32 -7.83
CA GLY A 158 -6.63 -16.99 -8.42
C GLY A 158 -5.28 -16.30 -8.15
N ALA A 159 -5.27 -14.99 -7.91
CA ALA A 159 -4.08 -14.25 -7.52
C ALA A 159 -3.68 -14.56 -6.06
N VAL A 160 -4.63 -14.54 -5.13
CA VAL A 160 -4.38 -14.78 -3.70
C VAL A 160 -3.99 -16.23 -3.44
N THR A 161 -4.66 -17.20 -4.06
CA THR A 161 -4.26 -18.62 -4.00
C THR A 161 -2.91 -18.85 -4.70
N GLY A 162 -2.64 -18.12 -5.78
CA GLY A 162 -1.35 -18.12 -6.47
C GLY A 162 -0.22 -17.64 -5.56
N ALA A 163 -0.37 -16.48 -4.94
CA ALA A 163 0.62 -15.89 -4.04
C ALA A 163 0.89 -16.76 -2.81
N TRP A 164 -0.16 -17.33 -2.21
CA TRP A 164 -0.04 -18.30 -1.12
C TRP A 164 0.79 -19.53 -1.54
N THR A 165 0.47 -20.09 -2.71
CA THR A 165 1.18 -21.25 -3.26
C THR A 165 2.63 -20.92 -3.63
N ILE A 166 2.90 -19.74 -4.17
CA ILE A 166 4.27 -19.27 -4.45
C ILE A 166 5.09 -19.23 -3.16
N ALA A 167 4.55 -18.61 -2.10
CA ALA A 167 5.22 -18.55 -0.81
C ALA A 167 5.48 -19.95 -0.25
N ARG A 168 4.48 -20.84 -0.24
CA ARG A 168 4.64 -22.23 0.21
C ARG A 168 5.77 -22.94 -0.54
N LYS A 169 5.74 -22.96 -1.87
CA LYS A 169 6.73 -23.67 -2.69
C LYS A 169 8.14 -23.11 -2.52
N ALA A 170 8.28 -21.78 -2.42
CA ALA A 170 9.57 -21.17 -2.19
C ALA A 170 10.14 -21.57 -0.82
N LEU A 171 9.31 -21.57 0.22
CA LEU A 171 9.74 -21.94 1.57
C LEU A 171 10.12 -23.41 1.69
N GLU A 172 9.38 -24.33 1.07
CA GLU A 172 9.71 -25.76 1.01
C GLU A 172 11.10 -26.04 0.41
N VAL A 173 11.52 -25.23 -0.57
CA VAL A 173 12.86 -25.32 -1.16
C VAL A 173 13.93 -24.68 -0.28
N LEU A 174 13.65 -23.52 0.30
CA LEU A 174 14.64 -22.78 1.12
C LEU A 174 14.88 -23.40 2.51
N TYR A 175 13.93 -24.22 2.98
CA TYR A 175 13.96 -24.91 4.26
C TYR A 175 13.61 -26.40 4.04
N PRO A 176 14.53 -27.18 3.47
CA PRO A 176 14.28 -28.58 3.14
C PRO A 176 14.18 -29.46 4.41
N ASP A 177 13.83 -30.73 4.22
CA ASP A 177 13.84 -31.76 5.29
C ASP A 177 12.95 -31.45 6.50
N GLY A 178 11.88 -30.64 6.29
CA GLY A 178 10.95 -30.26 7.33
C GLY A 178 11.47 -29.17 8.28
N GLU A 179 12.54 -28.48 7.90
CA GLU A 179 12.98 -27.28 8.61
C GLU A 179 11.87 -26.22 8.59
N ILE A 180 11.62 -25.57 9.73
CA ILE A 180 10.57 -24.56 9.83
C ILE A 180 11.13 -23.20 9.39
N PRO A 181 10.51 -22.53 8.40
CA PRO A 181 10.96 -21.22 7.98
C PRO A 181 10.84 -20.14 9.06
N VAL A 182 11.79 -19.20 9.07
CA VAL A 182 11.83 -18.11 10.05
C VAL A 182 11.44 -16.79 9.40
N ARG A 183 10.41 -16.12 9.94
CA ARG A 183 9.99 -14.82 9.42
C ARG A 183 11.14 -13.83 9.48
N GLY A 184 11.29 -13.10 8.37
CA GLY A 184 12.36 -12.17 8.00
C GLY A 184 13.78 -12.70 8.01
N GLN A 185 13.98 -14.02 7.92
CA GLN A 185 15.19 -14.55 7.27
C GLN A 185 15.04 -14.63 5.74
N ILE A 186 13.92 -14.18 5.18
CA ILE A 186 13.65 -14.22 3.74
C ILE A 186 13.70 -12.81 3.16
N ALA A 187 14.35 -12.66 2.01
CA ALA A 187 14.16 -11.54 1.09
C ALA A 187 13.50 -12.02 -0.21
N VAL A 188 12.77 -11.13 -0.86
CA VAL A 188 11.95 -11.40 -2.04
C VAL A 188 12.18 -10.29 -3.06
N GLN A 189 12.42 -10.69 -4.31
CA GLN A 189 12.42 -9.82 -5.48
C GLN A 189 11.15 -10.11 -6.27
N ALA A 190 10.30 -9.10 -6.38
CA ALA A 190 9.08 -9.17 -7.16
C ALA A 190 9.38 -8.97 -8.65
N PRO A 191 8.61 -9.61 -9.56
CA PRO A 191 8.86 -9.56 -10.99
C PRO A 191 8.24 -8.34 -11.70
N GLY A 192 8.06 -7.23 -10.99
CA GLY A 192 7.41 -6.04 -11.53
C GLY A 192 7.22 -4.93 -10.50
N ALA A 193 6.63 -3.83 -10.95
CA ALA A 193 6.30 -2.70 -10.10
C ALA A 193 5.09 -3.03 -9.23
N GLU A 194 4.99 -2.39 -8.06
CA GLU A 194 3.99 -2.68 -7.05
C GLU A 194 2.55 -2.44 -7.56
N ASP A 195 2.35 -1.44 -8.41
CA ASP A 195 1.08 -1.08 -9.05
C ASP A 195 0.84 -1.80 -10.39
N GLU A 196 1.74 -2.70 -10.77
CA GLU A 196 1.65 -3.41 -12.03
C GLU A 196 0.73 -4.63 -11.92
N TRP A 197 -0.43 -4.57 -12.57
CA TRP A 197 -1.45 -5.62 -12.56
C TRP A 197 -1.89 -5.98 -11.15
N PHE A 198 -1.44 -7.13 -10.66
CA PHE A 198 -1.76 -7.67 -9.35
C PHE A 198 -0.47 -8.02 -8.58
N VAL A 199 0.70 -7.52 -9.02
CA VAL A 199 1.99 -7.72 -8.32
C VAL A 199 1.91 -7.28 -6.87
N GLY A 200 1.27 -6.14 -6.57
CA GLY A 200 1.05 -5.68 -5.20
C GLY A 200 0.26 -6.67 -4.34
N VAL A 201 -0.81 -7.27 -4.87
CA VAL A 201 -1.62 -8.28 -4.15
C VAL A 201 -0.78 -9.52 -3.81
N PHE A 202 0.06 -9.96 -4.75
CA PHE A 202 0.99 -11.07 -4.47
C PHE A 202 1.99 -10.67 -3.38
N GLY A 203 2.53 -9.47 -3.48
CA GLY A 203 3.45 -8.91 -2.52
C GLY A 203 2.87 -8.86 -1.11
N GLU A 204 1.63 -8.40 -0.94
CA GLU A 204 0.95 -8.34 0.36
C GLU A 204 0.85 -9.72 1.02
N VAL A 205 0.39 -10.74 0.28
CA VAL A 205 0.26 -12.12 0.79
C VAL A 205 1.64 -12.72 1.10
N ILE A 206 2.63 -12.51 0.23
CA ILE A 206 3.99 -13.01 0.44
C ILE A 206 4.64 -12.32 1.65
N THR A 207 4.46 -11.00 1.81
CA THR A 207 4.92 -10.24 2.96
C THR A 207 4.25 -10.71 4.25
N PHE A 208 2.95 -11.00 4.22
CA PHE A 208 2.21 -11.53 5.36
C PHE A 208 2.87 -12.81 5.90
N VAL A 209 3.10 -13.79 5.02
CA VAL A 209 3.72 -15.07 5.39
C VAL A 209 5.18 -14.87 5.80
N THR A 210 6.00 -14.27 4.95
CA THR A 210 7.47 -14.28 5.11
C THR A 210 8.00 -13.20 6.04
N GLY A 211 7.23 -12.13 6.27
CA GLY A 211 7.71 -10.91 6.90
C GLY A 211 8.63 -10.05 6.01
N ALA A 212 8.89 -10.45 4.77
CA ALA A 212 9.66 -9.65 3.83
C ALA A 212 8.79 -8.49 3.33
N ALA A 213 8.96 -7.30 3.91
CA ALA A 213 8.15 -6.13 3.61
C ALA A 213 8.92 -5.14 2.71
N PRO A 214 8.21 -4.28 1.96
CA PRO A 214 8.84 -3.22 1.18
C PRO A 214 9.34 -2.10 2.13
N LYS A 215 9.41 -0.86 1.64
CA LYS A 215 9.85 0.31 2.44
C LYS A 215 9.02 0.57 3.70
N THR A 216 7.84 -0.04 3.83
CA THR A 216 6.91 0.12 4.97
C THR A 216 7.17 -0.87 6.10
N GLY A 217 8.05 -1.85 5.91
CA GLY A 217 8.36 -2.85 6.93
C GLY A 217 8.98 -2.26 8.20
N PHE A 218 8.90 -3.02 9.29
CA PHE A 218 9.57 -2.66 10.53
C PHE A 218 11.09 -2.57 10.31
N ILE A 219 11.66 -1.41 10.66
CA ILE A 219 13.07 -1.09 10.40
C ILE A 219 14.05 -1.90 11.27
N GLY A 220 13.54 -2.64 12.26
CA GLY A 220 14.34 -3.40 13.22
C GLY A 220 14.81 -2.58 14.41
N ALA A 221 14.97 -1.26 14.29
CA ALA A 221 15.42 -0.36 15.36
C ALA A 221 16.61 -0.96 16.15
N GLU A 222 16.59 -0.98 17.47
CA GLU A 222 17.62 -1.59 18.31
C GLU A 222 17.71 -3.12 18.12
N PHE A 223 16.59 -3.79 17.84
CA PHE A 223 16.55 -5.24 17.63
C PHE A 223 17.32 -5.67 16.37
N GLY A 224 17.18 -4.89 15.29
CA GLY A 224 17.89 -5.11 14.03
C GLY A 224 19.40 -4.91 14.14
N GLN A 225 19.85 -4.00 15.04
CA GLN A 225 21.27 -3.81 15.34
C GLN A 225 21.84 -5.04 16.06
N ALA A 226 21.05 -5.67 16.94
CA ALA A 226 21.46 -6.89 17.63
C ALA A 226 21.42 -8.12 16.71
N ASN A 227 20.39 -8.24 15.87
CA ASN A 227 20.24 -9.35 14.92
C ASN A 227 19.40 -8.93 13.70
N GLN A 228 19.96 -9.08 12.51
CA GLN A 228 19.32 -8.71 11.23
C GLN A 228 18.02 -9.47 10.92
N VAL A 229 17.75 -10.58 11.61
CA VAL A 229 16.46 -11.28 11.49
C VAL A 229 15.31 -10.35 11.84
N PHE A 230 15.47 -9.43 12.79
CA PHE A 230 14.43 -8.52 13.27
C PHE A 230 14.10 -7.38 12.29
N VAL A 231 14.92 -7.15 11.27
CA VAL A 231 14.62 -6.19 10.19
C VAL A 231 13.58 -6.80 9.25
N ARG A 232 12.51 -6.07 8.94
CA ARG A 232 11.48 -6.47 7.96
C ARG A 232 11.45 -5.55 6.74
N GLN A 233 11.86 -4.29 6.91
CA GLN A 233 11.91 -3.28 5.86
C GLN A 233 12.86 -3.65 4.72
N ASN A 234 12.48 -3.29 3.49
CA ASN A 234 13.29 -3.45 2.27
C ASN A 234 13.69 -4.89 1.97
N LYS A 235 12.95 -5.86 2.50
CA LYS A 235 13.14 -7.29 2.17
C LYS A 235 12.23 -7.73 1.02
N MET A 236 11.18 -6.97 0.67
CA MET A 236 10.47 -7.10 -0.60
C MET A 236 10.91 -5.96 -1.53
N VAL A 237 11.44 -6.30 -2.69
CA VAL A 237 11.91 -5.32 -3.69
C VAL A 237 11.07 -5.45 -4.96
N TYR A 238 10.42 -4.36 -5.35
CA TYR A 238 9.72 -4.21 -6.63
C TYR A 238 10.61 -3.50 -7.65
N THR A 239 10.29 -3.65 -8.93
CA THR A 239 10.90 -2.79 -9.96
C THR A 239 10.32 -1.38 -9.85
N GLU A 240 11.10 -0.36 -10.21
CA GLU A 240 10.63 1.04 -10.16
C GLU A 240 9.56 1.31 -11.23
N GLU A 241 9.71 0.70 -12.41
CA GLU A 241 8.80 0.86 -13.53
C GLU A 241 8.12 -0.48 -13.88
N PRO A 242 6.89 -0.44 -14.41
CA PRO A 242 6.21 -1.60 -14.99
C PRO A 242 7.08 -2.32 -16.03
N THR A 243 7.09 -3.65 -15.97
CA THR A 243 7.85 -4.49 -16.91
C THR A 243 7.10 -4.74 -18.22
N GLU A 244 5.79 -4.51 -18.24
CA GLU A 244 4.85 -4.80 -19.34
C GLU A 244 4.77 -6.29 -19.74
N GLN A 245 5.47 -7.19 -19.03
CA GLN A 245 5.50 -8.62 -19.34
C GLN A 245 4.19 -9.30 -18.92
N LEU A 246 3.69 -10.27 -19.68
CA LEU A 246 2.51 -11.01 -19.22
C LEU A 246 2.84 -11.92 -18.03
N HIS A 247 1.86 -12.12 -17.14
CA HIS A 247 2.02 -12.87 -15.90
C HIS A 247 2.72 -14.25 -16.02
N PRO A 248 2.49 -15.07 -17.06
CA PRO A 248 3.14 -16.39 -17.15
C PRO A 248 4.68 -16.34 -17.24
N MET A 249 5.25 -15.18 -17.56
CA MET A 249 6.69 -15.01 -17.77
C MET A 249 7.43 -14.46 -16.54
N ARG A 250 6.70 -14.17 -15.45
CA ARG A 250 7.19 -13.45 -14.28
C ARG A 250 7.64 -14.41 -13.18
N GLU A 251 8.84 -14.18 -12.63
CA GLU A 251 9.47 -15.03 -11.61
C GLU A 251 9.63 -14.30 -10.29
N TRP A 252 8.96 -14.79 -9.24
CA TRP A 252 9.20 -14.33 -7.87
C TRP A 252 10.44 -15.01 -7.33
N VAL A 253 11.39 -14.22 -6.86
CA VAL A 253 12.68 -14.76 -6.44
C VAL A 253 12.83 -14.56 -4.94
N PHE A 254 13.05 -15.67 -4.23
CA PHE A 254 13.21 -15.70 -2.78
C PHE A 254 14.67 -16.03 -2.45
N THR A 255 15.22 -15.34 -1.46
CA THR A 255 16.55 -15.61 -0.92
C THR A 255 16.44 -15.82 0.58
N ARG A 256 16.99 -16.94 1.06
CA ARG A 256 17.22 -17.18 2.48
C ARG A 256 18.52 -16.49 2.88
N LEU A 257 18.43 -15.55 3.82
CA LEU A 257 19.47 -14.55 4.08
C LEU A 257 20.67 -15.08 4.88
N ASP A 258 20.49 -16.13 5.68
CA ASP A 258 21.58 -16.72 6.49
C ASP A 258 22.44 -17.70 5.69
N THR A 259 21.85 -18.39 4.71
CA THR A 259 22.56 -19.37 3.85
C THR A 259 22.89 -18.84 2.46
N GLY A 260 22.18 -17.80 1.99
CA GLY A 260 22.26 -17.31 0.61
C GLY A 260 21.47 -18.17 -0.40
N ALA A 261 20.86 -19.28 0.03
CA ALA A 261 20.07 -20.14 -0.84
C ALA A 261 18.96 -19.35 -1.52
N LYS A 262 18.74 -19.63 -2.81
CA LYS A 262 17.87 -18.82 -3.65
C LYS A 262 16.98 -19.70 -4.53
N VAL A 263 15.72 -19.31 -4.67
CA VAL A 263 14.73 -20.01 -5.49
C VAL A 263 13.86 -19.02 -6.26
N GLY A 264 13.59 -19.34 -7.51
CA GLY A 264 12.65 -18.64 -8.38
C GLY A 264 11.37 -19.45 -8.51
N VAL A 265 10.22 -18.79 -8.43
CA VAL A 265 8.91 -19.41 -8.63
C VAL A 265 8.13 -18.62 -9.66
N LYS A 266 7.80 -19.27 -10.77
CA LYS A 266 6.90 -18.75 -11.80
C LYS A 266 5.51 -19.34 -11.61
N PHE A 267 4.49 -18.55 -11.89
CA PHE A 267 3.09 -18.97 -11.81
C PHE A 267 2.34 -18.57 -13.08
N ASN A 268 1.76 -19.56 -13.76
CA ASN A 268 1.02 -19.35 -14.99
C ASN A 268 -0.48 -19.10 -14.71
N LEU A 269 -0.83 -17.85 -14.40
CA LEU A 269 -2.21 -17.46 -14.13
C LEU A 269 -3.13 -17.57 -15.38
N ALA A 270 -2.57 -17.61 -16.59
CA ALA A 270 -3.35 -17.65 -17.83
C ALA A 270 -4.06 -18.98 -18.05
N VAL A 271 -3.60 -20.06 -17.42
CA VAL A 271 -4.20 -21.41 -17.54
C VAL A 271 -5.20 -21.73 -16.43
N ILE A 272 -5.48 -20.78 -15.53
CA ILE A 272 -6.52 -20.97 -14.50
C ILE A 272 -7.87 -21.19 -15.19
N THR A 273 -8.48 -22.33 -14.87
CA THR A 273 -9.83 -22.66 -15.32
C THR A 273 -10.84 -22.52 -14.16
N PRO A 274 -12.11 -22.18 -14.43
CA PRO A 274 -12.68 -21.76 -15.72
C PRO A 274 -12.04 -20.48 -16.28
N ILE A 275 -11.86 -20.38 -17.60
CA ILE A 275 -11.10 -19.30 -18.27
C ILE A 275 -11.78 -17.92 -18.07
N ALA A 276 -10.96 -16.88 -17.93
CA ALA A 276 -11.44 -15.50 -17.89
C ALA A 276 -11.82 -15.04 -19.31
N THR A 277 -13.08 -14.68 -19.51
CA THR A 277 -13.60 -14.16 -20.78
C THR A 277 -14.12 -12.74 -20.62
N PRO A 278 -14.26 -11.95 -21.71
CA PRO A 278 -14.89 -10.63 -21.67
C PRO A 278 -16.28 -10.65 -21.04
N GLU A 279 -17.06 -11.71 -21.27
CA GLU A 279 -18.38 -11.91 -20.68
C GLU A 279 -18.29 -12.10 -19.16
N ARG A 280 -17.32 -12.90 -18.68
CA ARG A 280 -17.06 -13.07 -17.24
C ARG A 280 -16.59 -11.76 -16.59
N MET A 281 -15.78 -10.95 -17.29
CA MET A 281 -15.37 -9.63 -16.81
C MET A 281 -16.57 -8.66 -16.73
N ALA A 282 -17.43 -8.66 -17.75
CA ALA A 282 -18.67 -7.87 -17.75
C ALA A 282 -19.61 -8.31 -16.61
N MET A 283 -19.70 -9.60 -16.32
CA MET A 283 -20.46 -10.12 -15.18
C MET A 283 -19.90 -9.67 -13.83
N GLY A 284 -18.58 -9.65 -13.65
CA GLY A 284 -17.96 -9.09 -12.44
C GLY A 284 -18.32 -7.61 -12.23
N LYS A 285 -18.33 -6.82 -13.31
CA LYS A 285 -18.81 -5.43 -13.25
C LYS A 285 -20.30 -5.35 -12.89
N LYS A 286 -21.14 -6.23 -13.46
CA LYS A 286 -22.57 -6.30 -13.16
C LYS A 286 -22.81 -6.62 -11.67
N MET A 287 -22.07 -7.58 -11.12
CA MET A 287 -22.06 -7.91 -9.69
C MET A 287 -21.70 -6.71 -8.82
N ALA A 288 -20.60 -6.02 -9.14
CA ALA A 288 -20.15 -4.85 -8.39
C ALA A 288 -21.17 -3.70 -8.38
N THR A 289 -21.99 -3.58 -9.43
CA THR A 289 -23.08 -2.58 -9.50
C THR A 289 -24.38 -3.03 -8.81
N GLY A 290 -24.45 -4.27 -8.29
CA GLY A 290 -25.68 -4.83 -7.70
C GLY A 290 -26.79 -5.12 -8.73
N ALA A 291 -26.45 -5.17 -10.02
CA ALA A 291 -27.42 -5.31 -11.11
C ALA A 291 -27.64 -6.77 -11.55
N ALA A 292 -26.90 -7.72 -10.98
CA ALA A 292 -27.02 -9.14 -11.30
C ALA A 292 -28.30 -9.72 -10.70
N THR A 293 -28.97 -10.60 -11.43
CA THR A 293 -30.05 -11.41 -10.86
C THR A 293 -29.47 -12.43 -9.86
N PRO A 294 -30.28 -12.99 -8.95
CA PRO A 294 -29.81 -14.02 -8.03
C PRO A 294 -29.16 -15.23 -8.73
N GLU A 295 -29.69 -15.64 -9.88
CA GLU A 295 -29.15 -16.76 -10.67
C GLU A 295 -27.80 -16.41 -11.30
N GLU A 296 -27.69 -15.21 -11.87
CA GLU A 296 -26.43 -14.70 -12.41
C GLU A 296 -25.37 -14.53 -11.33
N ALA A 297 -25.76 -14.10 -10.14
CA ALA A 297 -24.88 -13.96 -9.00
C ALA A 297 -24.36 -15.33 -8.54
N ALA A 298 -25.24 -16.32 -8.40
CA ALA A 298 -24.86 -17.67 -8.01
C ALA A 298 -23.87 -18.30 -9.01
N ASP A 299 -24.12 -18.18 -10.33
CA ASP A 299 -23.21 -18.66 -11.36
C ASP A 299 -21.85 -17.94 -11.31
N TYR A 300 -21.85 -16.62 -11.11
CA TYR A 300 -20.59 -15.88 -11.01
C TYR A 300 -19.80 -16.21 -9.74
N ILE A 301 -20.46 -16.42 -8.61
CA ILE A 301 -19.84 -16.84 -7.34
C ILE A 301 -19.18 -18.20 -7.51
N GLN A 302 -19.87 -19.16 -8.14
CA GLN A 302 -19.30 -20.47 -8.44
C GLN A 302 -18.06 -20.33 -9.34
N TYR A 303 -18.19 -19.63 -10.47
CA TYR A 303 -17.08 -19.36 -11.39
C TYR A 303 -15.87 -18.73 -10.68
N TRP A 304 -16.10 -17.78 -9.78
CA TRP A 304 -15.04 -17.07 -9.08
C TRP A 304 -14.27 -17.99 -8.13
N ASN A 305 -14.99 -18.81 -7.37
CA ASN A 305 -14.40 -19.74 -6.41
C ASN A 305 -13.75 -20.95 -7.08
N ASP A 306 -14.35 -21.48 -8.16
CA ASP A 306 -13.74 -22.56 -8.94
C ASP A 306 -12.34 -22.19 -9.45
N ARG A 307 -12.15 -20.93 -9.85
CA ARG A 307 -10.83 -20.43 -10.26
C ARG A 307 -9.82 -20.43 -9.11
N ALA A 308 -10.25 -20.12 -7.89
CA ALA A 308 -9.37 -20.15 -6.73
C ALA A 308 -9.03 -21.59 -6.34
N THR A 309 -10.03 -22.45 -6.25
CA THR A 309 -9.89 -23.88 -5.95
C THR A 309 -9.03 -24.59 -6.98
N PHE A 310 -9.20 -24.29 -8.28
CA PHE A 310 -8.35 -24.82 -9.34
C PHE A 310 -6.87 -24.58 -9.08
N VAL A 311 -6.49 -23.40 -8.59
CA VAL A 311 -5.08 -23.10 -8.26
C VAL A 311 -4.57 -24.04 -7.16
N LEU A 312 -5.37 -24.20 -6.09
CA LEU A 312 -4.99 -25.02 -4.93
C LEU A 312 -4.89 -26.50 -5.29
N GLU A 313 -5.86 -27.03 -6.03
CA GLU A 313 -5.93 -28.45 -6.41
C GLU A 313 -4.86 -28.87 -7.41
N ASN A 314 -4.43 -27.93 -8.27
CA ASN A 314 -3.50 -28.21 -9.36
C ASN A 314 -2.08 -27.71 -9.10
N ALA A 315 -1.83 -27.09 -7.93
CA ALA A 315 -0.56 -26.48 -7.58
C ALA A 315 0.66 -27.42 -7.72
N ASP A 316 0.47 -28.70 -7.44
CA ASP A 316 1.55 -29.70 -7.42
C ASP A 316 1.45 -30.76 -8.52
N THR A 317 0.39 -30.73 -9.33
CA THR A 317 0.06 -31.80 -10.28
C THR A 317 -0.04 -31.33 -11.74
N LEU A 318 -0.27 -30.04 -11.99
CA LEU A 318 -0.37 -29.51 -13.34
C LEU A 318 0.98 -28.97 -13.83
N ASP A 319 1.57 -29.68 -14.79
CA ASP A 319 2.87 -29.33 -15.38
C ASP A 319 2.89 -27.91 -15.94
N GLY A 320 3.94 -27.15 -15.57
CA GLY A 320 4.15 -25.77 -16.02
C GLY A 320 3.17 -24.75 -15.43
N PHE A 321 2.31 -25.15 -14.50
CA PHE A 321 1.44 -24.22 -13.78
C PHE A 321 2.20 -23.42 -12.73
N PHE A 322 3.03 -24.12 -11.95
CA PHE A 322 4.08 -23.53 -11.14
C PHE A 322 5.43 -24.12 -11.57
N THR A 323 6.39 -23.25 -11.87
CA THR A 323 7.76 -23.67 -12.20
C THR A 323 8.69 -23.17 -11.12
N VAL A 324 9.42 -24.09 -10.50
CA VAL A 324 10.38 -23.80 -9.42
C VAL A 324 11.79 -23.96 -9.97
N THR A 325 12.61 -22.92 -9.83
CA THR A 325 14.01 -22.85 -10.28
C THR A 325 14.90 -22.67 -9.05
N VAL A 326 15.71 -23.66 -8.71
CA VAL A 326 16.75 -23.49 -7.67
C VAL A 326 17.96 -22.83 -8.31
N TYR A 327 18.49 -21.76 -7.70
CA TYR A 327 19.72 -21.13 -8.17
C TYR A 327 20.91 -21.62 -7.35
N GLU A 328 22.03 -21.82 -8.04
CA GLU A 328 23.34 -22.13 -7.45
C GLU A 328 24.03 -20.88 -6.87
#